data_AF-A0A1M3N9E6-F1
#
_entry.id   AF-A0A1M3N9E6-F1
#
_cell.length_a   1.000
_cell.length_b   1.000
_cell.length_c   1.000
_cell.angle_alpha   90.00
_cell.angle_beta   90.00
_cell.angle_gamma   90.00
#
_symmetry.space_group_name_H-M   'P 1'
#
loop_
_entity.id
_entity.type
_entity.pdbx_description
1 polymer ?
#
loop_
_entity_poly.entity_id
_entity_poly.type
_entity_poly.pdbx_seq_one_letter_code
_entity_poly.pdbx_strand_id
1 'polypeptide(L)'
;MDADETLDLPVVSPAALPRTSFTLRFVSGPDVGRVLVLDPTRPPHAVLGQASSCAIQLSDPHVSRRHIALTATPTHVLLVDLGSTNGTRVNGVLVREARLRGGETISIGSTIIGVETDDVLAANAPGTLPPPADDFVSTVLAEQLPFTEARHRVVAEFERRYVDDLLARHNGNVTHAARASGIAHRYFQLVRARSR
;
A
#
# COMPACT_ATOMS: atom_id res chain seq x y z
N MET A 1 57.70 29.83 -4.20
CA MET A 1 57.78 29.18 -2.88
C MET A 1 56.60 29.72 -2.11
N ASP A 2 55.69 28.82 -1.77
CA ASP A 2 54.53 29.00 -0.88
C ASP A 2 53.41 29.93 -1.39
N ALA A 3 52.12 29.62 -1.31
CA ALA A 3 51.38 28.43 -0.91
C ALA A 3 50.00 28.67 -1.56
N ASP A 4 49.61 27.84 -2.52
CA ASP A 4 48.26 27.92 -3.10
C ASP A 4 47.32 27.23 -2.10
N GLU A 5 46.69 28.08 -1.30
CA GLU A 5 45.81 27.78 -0.20
C GLU A 5 44.62 26.96 -0.72
N THR A 6 44.57 25.71 -0.27
CA THR A 6 43.50 24.76 -0.58
C THR A 6 42.17 25.33 -0.10
N LEU A 7 41.36 25.86 -1.02
CA LEU A 7 39.97 26.17 -0.77
C LEU A 7 39.22 24.84 -0.57
N ASP A 8 39.11 24.46 0.69
CA ASP A 8 38.28 23.37 1.19
C ASP A 8 36.82 23.66 0.82
N LEU A 9 36.41 23.20 -0.36
CA LEU A 9 35.01 23.16 -0.74
C LEU A 9 34.32 22.28 0.30
N PRO A 10 33.24 22.74 0.96
CA PRO A 10 32.53 21.89 1.90
C PRO A 10 32.13 20.63 1.16
N VAL A 11 32.74 19.50 1.54
CA VAL A 11 32.22 18.18 1.22
C VAL A 11 30.84 18.17 1.82
N VAL A 12 29.85 18.46 0.98
CA VAL A 12 28.44 18.30 1.31
C VAL A 12 28.33 16.82 1.64
N SER A 13 28.35 16.50 2.94
CA SER A 13 28.03 15.17 3.44
C SER A 13 26.72 14.79 2.75
N PRO A 14 26.64 13.67 2.02
CA PRO A 14 25.39 13.29 1.38
C PRO A 14 24.37 13.20 2.50
N ALA A 15 23.46 14.17 2.54
CA ALA A 15 22.40 14.27 3.51
C ALA A 15 21.83 12.87 3.67
N ALA A 16 21.84 12.35 4.89
CA ALA A 16 21.33 11.02 5.20
C ALA A 16 19.89 10.96 4.67
N LEU A 17 19.71 10.40 3.47
CA LEU A 17 18.41 10.22 2.87
C LEU A 17 17.58 9.43 3.89
N PRO A 18 16.30 9.78 4.11
CA PRO A 18 15.43 8.99 4.97
C PRO A 18 15.55 7.53 4.57
N ARG A 19 16.01 6.73 5.52
CA ARG A 19 16.25 5.30 5.34
C ARG A 19 14.91 4.60 5.53
N THR A 20 14.08 4.69 4.51
CA THR A 20 12.79 4.01 4.49
C THR A 20 13.04 2.51 4.32
N SER A 21 12.90 1.76 5.41
CA SER A 21 12.77 0.30 5.32
C SER A 21 11.31 -0.08 5.17
N PHE A 22 11.05 -1.17 4.45
CA PHE A 22 9.68 -1.64 4.25
C PHE A 22 9.49 -2.97 4.96
N THR A 23 8.44 -3.06 5.77
CA THR A 23 8.07 -4.26 6.50
C THR A 23 6.95 -4.99 5.76
N LEU A 24 7.20 -6.23 5.36
CA LEU A 24 6.22 -7.13 4.76
C LEU A 24 5.65 -8.04 5.84
N ARG A 25 4.34 -7.92 6.10
CA ARG A 25 3.61 -8.80 7.03
C ARG A 25 2.72 -9.76 6.26
N PHE A 26 2.87 -11.05 6.51
CA PHE A 26 2.02 -12.07 5.93
C PHE A 26 0.76 -12.16 6.78
N VAL A 27 -0.37 -11.66 6.26
CA VAL A 27 -1.63 -11.50 7.02
C VAL A 27 -2.65 -12.60 6.70
N SER A 28 -2.47 -13.33 5.61
CA SER A 28 -3.27 -14.52 5.25
C SER A 28 -2.45 -15.48 4.39
N GLY A 29 -2.87 -16.73 4.35
CA GLY A 29 -2.22 -17.82 3.62
C GLY A 29 -1.33 -18.69 4.54
N PRO A 30 -0.65 -19.69 3.97
CA PRO A 30 0.13 -20.67 4.76
C PRO A 30 1.29 -20.06 5.55
N ASP A 31 1.83 -18.93 5.08
CA ASP A 31 2.95 -18.23 5.71
C ASP A 31 2.50 -17.10 6.68
N VAL A 32 1.23 -17.11 7.11
CA VAL A 32 0.67 -16.08 8.02
C VAL A 32 1.50 -15.90 9.29
N GLY A 33 1.64 -14.65 9.73
CA GLY A 33 2.44 -14.27 10.90
C GLY A 33 3.93 -14.07 10.61
N ARG A 34 4.43 -14.48 9.43
CA ARG A 34 5.79 -14.17 8.99
C ARG A 34 5.94 -12.66 8.79
N VAL A 35 7.12 -12.15 9.12
CA VAL A 35 7.50 -10.74 8.93
C VAL A 35 8.86 -10.69 8.25
N LEU A 36 9.01 -9.84 7.23
CA LEU A 36 10.25 -9.63 6.51
C LEU A 36 10.51 -8.14 6.34
N VAL A 37 11.78 -7.73 6.47
CA VAL A 37 12.19 -6.34 6.27
C VAL A 37 12.97 -6.25 4.98
N LEU A 38 12.55 -5.34 4.10
CA LEU A 38 13.28 -4.94 2.90
C LEU A 38 14.04 -3.65 3.20
N ASP A 39 15.37 -3.78 3.28
CA ASP A 39 16.29 -2.67 3.49
C ASP A 39 16.91 -2.26 2.13
N PRO A 40 16.71 -1.02 1.66
CA PRO A 40 17.25 -0.56 0.38
C PRO A 40 18.80 -0.46 0.37
N THR A 41 19.47 -0.58 1.52
CA THR A 41 20.95 -0.56 1.63
C THR A 41 21.60 -1.94 1.52
N ARG A 42 20.80 -3.01 1.56
CA ARG A 42 21.20 -4.40 1.27
C ARG A 42 20.83 -4.71 -0.19
N PRO A 43 21.21 -5.86 -0.80
CA PRO A 43 20.71 -6.19 -2.13
C PRO A 43 19.18 -6.00 -2.15
N PRO A 44 18.67 -4.96 -2.84
CA PRO A 44 17.32 -4.47 -2.62
C PRO A 44 16.28 -5.40 -3.24
N HIS A 45 16.75 -6.37 -4.02
CA HIS A 45 15.97 -7.24 -4.86
C HIS A 45 15.76 -8.59 -4.20
N ALA A 46 14.51 -8.94 -3.94
CA ALA A 46 14.09 -10.24 -3.43
C ALA A 46 13.05 -10.86 -4.36
N VAL A 47 13.27 -12.11 -4.77
CA VAL A 47 12.28 -12.90 -5.49
C VAL A 47 11.46 -13.71 -4.48
N LEU A 48 10.14 -13.63 -4.60
CA LEU A 48 9.19 -14.43 -3.83
C LEU A 48 8.55 -15.48 -4.75
N GLY A 49 8.47 -16.71 -4.25
CA GLY A 49 7.87 -17.81 -5.00
C GLY A 49 7.98 -19.13 -4.27
N GLN A 50 7.40 -20.18 -4.85
CA GLN A 50 7.39 -21.52 -4.25
C GLN A 50 8.76 -22.22 -4.32
N ALA A 51 9.60 -21.87 -5.31
CA ALA A 51 10.88 -22.54 -5.49
C ALA A 51 11.86 -22.20 -4.35
N SER A 52 12.61 -23.21 -3.90
CA SER A 52 13.66 -23.06 -2.89
C SER A 52 14.81 -22.15 -3.31
N SER A 53 14.92 -21.83 -4.61
CA SER A 53 15.88 -20.87 -5.14
C SER A 53 15.43 -19.41 -5.01
N CYS A 54 14.20 -19.15 -4.57
CA CYS A 54 13.73 -17.81 -4.27
C CYS A 54 14.36 -17.32 -2.97
N ALA A 55 14.75 -16.03 -2.93
CA ALA A 55 15.25 -15.40 -1.71
C ALA A 55 14.23 -15.52 -0.56
N ILE A 56 12.94 -15.49 -0.90
CA ILE A 56 11.84 -15.71 0.01
C ILE A 56 10.99 -16.84 -0.58
N GLN A 57 11.23 -18.06 -0.08
CA GLN A 57 10.38 -19.19 -0.40
C GLN A 57 9.03 -19.06 0.31
N LEU A 58 7.94 -19.28 -0.44
CA LEU A 58 6.56 -19.30 0.06
C LEU A 58 6.01 -20.72 0.05
N SER A 59 5.22 -21.04 1.06
CA SER A 59 4.65 -22.37 1.26
C SER A 59 3.32 -22.57 0.49
N ASP A 60 2.78 -21.50 -0.09
CA ASP A 60 1.51 -21.51 -0.81
C ASP A 60 1.58 -22.28 -2.15
N PRO A 61 0.78 -23.36 -2.32
CA PRO A 61 0.76 -24.13 -3.56
C PRO A 61 0.20 -23.37 -4.76
N HIS A 62 -0.55 -22.28 -4.55
CA HIS A 62 -1.10 -21.43 -5.61
C HIS A 62 -0.14 -20.30 -6.04
N VAL A 63 1.01 -20.20 -5.37
CA VAL A 63 2.09 -19.28 -5.76
C VAL A 63 2.97 -19.96 -6.79
N SER A 64 3.44 -19.19 -7.78
CA SER A 64 4.27 -19.71 -8.86
C SER A 64 5.69 -19.90 -8.35
N ARG A 65 6.46 -20.81 -8.97
CA ARG A 65 7.85 -21.09 -8.58
C ARG A 65 8.69 -19.83 -8.40
N ARG A 66 8.55 -18.85 -9.30
CA ARG A 66 9.02 -17.47 -9.16
C ARG A 66 7.82 -16.59 -9.50
N HIS A 67 7.22 -15.92 -8.52
CA HIS A 67 5.93 -15.24 -8.71
C HIS A 67 6.13 -13.74 -8.85
N ILE A 68 6.78 -13.10 -7.87
CA ILE A 68 7.11 -11.67 -7.92
C ILE A 68 8.58 -11.41 -7.62
N ALA A 69 9.07 -10.31 -8.16
CA ALA A 69 10.29 -9.65 -7.72
C ALA A 69 9.93 -8.35 -7.00
N LEU A 70 10.57 -8.11 -5.85
CA LEU A 70 10.45 -6.87 -5.09
C LEU A 70 11.82 -6.20 -5.07
N THR A 71 11.88 -4.92 -5.45
CA THR A 71 13.09 -4.09 -5.38
C THR A 71 12.83 -2.91 -4.46
N ALA A 72 13.45 -2.89 -3.29
CA ALA A 72 13.37 -1.74 -2.37
C ALA A 72 14.21 -0.57 -2.90
N THR A 73 13.62 0.61 -2.87
CA THR A 73 14.32 1.88 -3.09
C THR A 73 14.20 2.74 -1.83
N PRO A 74 14.93 3.85 -1.70
CA PRO A 74 14.77 4.74 -0.55
C PRO A 74 13.35 5.34 -0.38
N THR A 75 12.46 5.24 -1.38
CA THR A 75 11.14 5.90 -1.35
C THR A 75 9.96 4.97 -1.59
N HIS A 76 10.18 3.76 -2.11
CA HIS A 76 9.14 2.78 -2.42
C HIS A 76 9.73 1.40 -2.67
N VAL A 77 8.89 0.36 -2.63
CA VAL A 77 9.18 -0.96 -3.17
C VAL A 77 8.60 -1.07 -4.57
N LEU A 78 9.42 -1.39 -5.56
CA LEU A 78 8.98 -1.77 -6.88
C LEU A 78 8.63 -3.26 -6.90
N LEU A 79 7.37 -3.58 -7.18
CA LEU A 79 6.89 -4.93 -7.39
C LEU A 79 6.77 -5.22 -8.88
N VAL A 80 7.27 -6.37 -9.33
CA VAL A 80 7.13 -6.89 -10.69
C VAL A 80 6.64 -8.33 -10.67
N ASP A 81 5.55 -8.62 -11.37
CA ASP A 81 5.08 -9.98 -11.61
C ASP A 81 5.96 -10.69 -12.65
N LEU A 82 6.46 -11.88 -12.33
CA LEU A 82 7.42 -12.63 -13.15
C LEU A 82 6.76 -13.60 -14.13
N GLY A 83 5.54 -13.31 -14.57
CA GLY A 83 4.76 -14.21 -15.42
C GLY A 83 4.05 -15.29 -14.61
N SER A 84 3.49 -14.91 -13.46
CA SER A 84 2.79 -15.85 -12.60
C SER A 84 1.53 -16.41 -13.25
N THR A 85 1.12 -17.61 -12.81
CA THR A 85 -0.07 -18.30 -13.35
C THR A 85 -1.38 -17.64 -12.91
N ASN A 86 -1.47 -17.27 -11.63
CA ASN A 86 -2.68 -16.71 -11.04
C ASN A 86 -2.70 -15.16 -11.03
N GLY A 87 -1.58 -14.54 -11.43
CA GLY A 87 -1.40 -13.11 -11.41
C GLY A 87 -1.12 -12.55 -10.01
N THR A 88 -0.61 -11.32 -10.00
CA THR A 88 -0.38 -10.54 -8.78
C THR A 88 -1.41 -9.43 -8.66
N ARG A 89 -1.98 -9.23 -7.48
CA ARG A 89 -2.89 -8.11 -7.19
C ARG A 89 -2.30 -7.17 -6.15
N VAL A 90 -2.54 -5.88 -6.31
CA VAL A 90 -2.28 -4.84 -5.30
C VAL A 90 -3.59 -4.14 -4.99
N ASN A 91 -4.00 -4.14 -3.73
CA ASN A 91 -5.30 -3.64 -3.26
C ASN A 91 -6.49 -4.19 -4.08
N GLY A 92 -6.42 -5.48 -4.44
CA GLY A 92 -7.43 -6.19 -5.22
C GLY A 92 -7.34 -6.03 -6.75
N VAL A 93 -6.52 -5.09 -7.25
CA VAL A 93 -6.36 -4.82 -8.69
C VAL A 93 -5.20 -5.65 -9.27
N LEU A 94 -5.44 -6.34 -10.38
CA LEU A 94 -4.41 -7.13 -11.08
C LEU A 94 -3.34 -6.21 -11.69
N VAL A 95 -2.07 -6.49 -11.43
CA VAL A 95 -0.94 -5.69 -11.90
C VAL A 95 0.17 -6.55 -12.47
N ARG A 96 0.93 -6.00 -13.42
CA ARG A 96 2.23 -6.53 -13.84
C ARG A 96 3.39 -5.86 -13.13
N GLU A 97 3.20 -4.59 -12.76
CA GLU A 97 4.16 -3.79 -12.02
C GLU A 97 3.41 -2.82 -11.11
N ALA A 98 3.94 -2.55 -9.92
CA ALA A 98 3.40 -1.57 -8.99
C ALA A 98 4.50 -0.94 -8.12
N ARG A 99 4.30 0.32 -7.74
CA ARG A 99 5.14 1.01 -6.73
C ARG A 99 4.38 1.05 -5.41
N LEU A 100 4.97 0.49 -4.38
CA LEU A 100 4.37 0.35 -3.05
C LEU A 100 5.10 1.30 -2.08
N ARG A 101 4.35 2.16 -1.40
CA ARG A 101 4.91 3.18 -0.49
C ARG A 101 4.68 2.85 0.98
N GLY A 102 4.00 1.75 1.27
CA GLY A 102 3.52 1.42 2.61
C GLY A 102 2.03 1.76 2.73
N GLY A 103 1.27 0.85 3.32
CA GLY A 103 -0.19 0.86 3.42
C GLY A 103 -0.88 -0.02 2.38
N GLU A 104 -0.19 -0.49 1.34
CA GLU A 104 -0.78 -1.37 0.33
C GLU A 104 -0.77 -2.85 0.74
N THR A 105 -1.70 -3.61 0.15
CA THR A 105 -1.79 -5.07 0.30
C THR A 105 -1.50 -5.75 -1.02
N ILE A 106 -0.56 -6.70 -1.02
CA ILE A 106 -0.25 -7.59 -2.13
C ILE A 106 -1.02 -8.89 -1.95
N SER A 107 -1.62 -9.43 -3.02
CA SER A 107 -2.22 -10.77 -3.02
C SER A 107 -1.65 -11.61 -4.15
N ILE A 108 -1.16 -12.79 -3.81
CA ILE A 108 -0.59 -13.80 -4.73
C ILE A 108 -1.05 -15.18 -4.28
N GLY A 109 -1.71 -15.94 -5.15
CA GLY A 109 -2.35 -17.20 -4.74
C GLY A 109 -3.36 -16.98 -3.61
N SER A 110 -3.18 -17.69 -2.48
CA SER A 110 -3.93 -17.52 -1.23
C SER A 110 -3.19 -16.64 -0.20
N THR A 111 -1.95 -16.25 -0.48
CA THR A 111 -1.12 -15.42 0.38
C THR A 111 -1.46 -13.94 0.23
N ILE A 112 -1.68 -13.27 1.37
CA ILE A 112 -1.89 -11.83 1.45
C ILE A 112 -0.76 -11.22 2.28
N ILE A 113 -0.11 -10.18 1.74
CA ILE A 113 1.04 -9.52 2.34
C ILE A 113 0.71 -8.03 2.48
N GLY A 114 0.69 -7.52 3.72
CA GLY A 114 0.66 -6.09 3.99
C GLY A 114 2.05 -5.49 3.86
N VAL A 115 2.15 -4.31 3.25
CA VAL A 115 3.39 -3.53 3.15
C VAL A 115 3.28 -2.36 4.11
N GLU A 116 4.24 -2.22 5.01
CA GLU A 116 4.35 -1.11 5.95
C GLU A 116 5.66 -0.38 5.68
N THR A 117 5.68 0.93 5.94
CA THR A 117 6.88 1.75 5.88
C THR A 117 7.32 2.07 7.30
N ASP A 118 8.55 1.72 7.62
CA ASP A 118 9.25 2.17 8.83
C ASP A 118 10.08 3.40 8.44
N ASP A 119 9.44 4.56 8.46
CA ASP A 119 10.11 5.83 8.24
C ASP A 119 10.75 6.31 9.55
N VAL A 120 12.07 6.18 9.66
CA VAL A 120 12.83 6.69 10.82
C VAL A 120 12.86 8.23 10.90
N LEU A 121 12.24 8.94 9.94
CA LEU A 121 12.09 10.41 9.91
C LEU A 121 10.64 10.92 9.73
N ALA A 122 9.65 10.05 9.50
CA ALA A 122 8.23 10.47 9.41
C ALA A 122 7.54 10.55 10.77
N ALA A 123 8.28 10.46 11.87
CA ALA A 123 7.76 10.80 13.20
C ALA A 123 7.31 12.27 13.31
N ASN A 124 7.62 13.14 12.33
CA ASN A 124 7.23 14.56 12.29
C ASN A 124 6.59 15.02 10.95
N ALA A 125 5.72 14.20 10.36
CA ALA A 125 4.75 14.70 9.38
C ALA A 125 3.31 14.39 9.88
N PRO A 126 2.41 15.38 9.99
CA PRO A 126 1.02 15.14 10.34
C PRO A 126 0.36 14.38 9.19
N GLY A 127 0.35 13.06 9.32
CA GLY A 127 -0.10 12.13 8.28
C GLY A 127 -0.37 10.72 8.80
N THR A 128 -0.07 10.44 10.08
CA THR A 128 -0.97 9.59 10.86
C THR A 128 -2.30 10.33 10.87
N LEU A 129 -3.19 10.03 9.93
CA LEU A 129 -4.55 9.93 10.41
C LEU A 129 -4.41 8.85 11.50
N PRO A 130 -4.65 9.17 12.79
CA PRO A 130 -4.88 8.09 13.73
C PRO A 130 -5.86 7.12 13.05
N PRO A 131 -5.85 5.79 13.33
CA PRO A 131 -7.08 5.03 13.09
C PRO A 131 -8.19 5.95 13.58
N PRO A 132 -9.11 6.42 12.69
CA PRO A 132 -9.97 7.51 13.06
C PRO A 132 -10.49 7.14 14.43
N ALA A 133 -10.38 8.07 15.39
CA ALA A 133 -10.82 7.80 16.76
C ALA A 133 -12.28 7.27 16.78
N ASP A 134 -12.97 7.37 15.63
CA ASP A 134 -14.13 6.63 15.18
C ASP A 134 -13.80 5.45 14.22
N ASP A 135 -13.44 4.27 14.74
CA ASP A 135 -13.62 3.02 14.00
C ASP A 135 -15.12 2.73 13.89
N PHE A 136 -15.76 3.36 12.89
CA PHE A 136 -17.20 3.28 12.67
C PHE A 136 -17.70 1.84 12.50
N VAL A 137 -16.85 0.94 11.97
CA VAL A 137 -17.20 -0.48 11.86
C VAL A 137 -17.32 -1.10 13.25
N SER A 138 -16.38 -0.83 14.15
CA SER A 138 -16.48 -1.24 15.55
C SER A 138 -17.70 -0.64 16.27
N THR A 139 -18.04 0.63 16.00
CA THR A 139 -19.27 1.24 16.54
C THR A 139 -20.52 0.50 16.06
N VAL A 140 -20.64 0.23 14.76
CA VAL A 140 -21.79 -0.47 14.18
C VAL A 140 -21.89 -1.92 14.70
N LEU A 141 -20.76 -2.60 14.89
CA LEU A 141 -20.74 -3.95 15.47
C LEU A 141 -21.17 -3.95 16.94
N ALA A 142 -20.77 -2.92 17.71
CA ALA A 142 -21.18 -2.76 19.11
C ALA A 142 -22.69 -2.52 19.28
N GLU A 143 -23.37 -2.00 18.27
CA GLU A 143 -24.83 -1.81 18.27
C GLU A 143 -25.62 -3.11 18.06
N GLN A 144 -24.96 -4.22 17.71
CA GLN A 144 -25.58 -5.54 17.51
C GLN A 144 -26.78 -5.55 16.55
N LEU A 145 -26.73 -4.70 15.52
CA LEU A 145 -27.77 -4.66 14.48
C LEU A 145 -27.79 -5.94 13.65
N PRO A 146 -28.94 -6.31 13.06
CA PRO A 146 -28.99 -7.35 12.04
C PRO A 146 -28.00 -7.07 10.90
N PHE A 147 -27.34 -8.11 10.38
CA PHE A 147 -26.25 -7.99 9.40
C PHE A 147 -26.59 -7.07 8.22
N THR A 148 -27.81 -7.17 7.67
CA THR A 148 -28.25 -6.32 6.55
C THR A 148 -28.22 -4.83 6.90
N GLU A 149 -28.64 -4.48 8.11
CA GLU A 149 -28.71 -3.09 8.58
C GLU A 149 -27.32 -2.57 8.93
N ALA A 150 -26.52 -3.38 9.64
CA ALA A 150 -25.12 -3.09 9.91
C ALA A 150 -24.34 -2.83 8.60
N ARG A 151 -24.53 -3.70 7.60
CA ARG A 151 -23.93 -3.55 6.28
C ARG A 151 -24.38 -2.27 5.59
N HIS A 152 -25.68 -1.96 5.60
CA HIS A 152 -26.18 -0.71 5.01
C HIS A 152 -25.56 0.53 5.66
N ARG A 153 -25.42 0.55 6.99
CA ARG A 153 -24.80 1.68 7.69
C ARG A 153 -23.33 1.85 7.33
N VAL A 154 -22.55 0.77 7.34
CA VAL A 154 -21.13 0.81 6.97
C VAL A 154 -20.94 1.27 5.53
N VAL A 155 -21.75 0.71 4.61
CA VAL A 155 -21.69 1.08 3.20
C VAL A 155 -22.07 2.54 2.98
N ALA A 156 -23.15 3.02 3.61
CA ALA A 156 -23.59 4.42 3.47
C ALA A 156 -22.53 5.42 3.97
N GLU A 157 -21.90 5.12 5.11
CA GLU A 157 -20.86 5.98 5.66
C GLU A 157 -19.58 5.94 4.80
N PHE A 158 -19.20 4.77 4.30
CA PHE A 158 -18.11 4.64 3.33
C PHE A 158 -18.39 5.46 2.06
N GLU A 159 -19.58 5.29 1.48
CA GLU A 159 -20.00 5.98 0.26
C GLU A 159 -19.96 7.51 0.41
N ARG A 160 -20.46 8.03 1.53
CA ARG A 160 -20.42 9.46 1.86
C ARG A 160 -18.98 9.97 1.93
N ARG A 161 -18.14 9.31 2.74
CA ARG A 161 -16.72 9.70 2.90
C ARG A 161 -15.95 9.60 1.59
N TYR A 162 -16.21 8.57 0.79
CA TYR A 162 -15.57 8.37 -0.51
C TYR A 162 -15.93 9.47 -1.51
N VAL A 163 -17.21 9.86 -1.60
CA VAL A 163 -17.64 10.96 -2.48
C VAL A 163 -17.06 12.30 -2.04
N ASP A 164 -17.06 12.59 -0.74
CA ASP A 164 -16.51 13.84 -0.18
C ASP A 164 -15.01 13.98 -0.50
N ASP A 165 -14.22 12.93 -0.22
CA ASP A 165 -12.79 12.89 -0.51
C ASP A 165 -12.50 12.98 -2.02
N LEU A 166 -13.27 12.27 -2.85
CA LEU A 166 -13.09 12.29 -4.30
C LEU A 166 -13.43 13.67 -4.91
N LEU A 167 -14.44 14.35 -4.39
CA LEU A 167 -14.77 15.72 -4.80
C LEU A 167 -13.68 16.70 -4.35
N ALA A 168 -13.15 16.56 -3.14
CA ALA A 168 -12.05 17.39 -2.64
C ALA A 168 -10.80 17.27 -3.53
N ARG A 169 -10.42 16.05 -3.92
CA ARG A 169 -9.24 15.79 -4.78
C ARG A 169 -9.38 16.34 -6.20
N HIS A 170 -10.60 16.56 -6.67
CA HIS A 170 -10.87 17.05 -8.03
C HIS A 170 -11.45 18.47 -8.06
N ASN A 171 -11.19 19.28 -7.03
CA ASN A 171 -11.64 20.67 -6.93
C ASN A 171 -13.16 20.82 -7.19
N GLY A 172 -13.97 19.85 -6.76
CA GLY A 172 -15.42 19.83 -6.96
C GLY A 172 -15.89 19.44 -8.37
N ASN A 173 -15.00 19.06 -9.29
CA ASN A 173 -15.37 18.69 -10.66
C ASN A 173 -15.94 17.25 -10.75
N VAL A 174 -17.26 17.17 -10.62
CA VAL A 174 -18.08 15.94 -10.60
C VAL A 174 -17.81 15.01 -11.80
N THR A 175 -17.62 15.56 -12.99
CA THR A 175 -17.44 14.77 -14.22
C THR A 175 -16.08 14.07 -14.26
N HIS A 176 -15.05 14.72 -13.71
CA HIS A 176 -13.70 14.16 -13.63
C HIS A 176 -13.62 13.11 -12.51
N ALA A 177 -14.22 13.39 -11.35
CA ALA A 177 -14.34 12.47 -10.22
C ALA A 177 -15.03 11.14 -10.62
N ALA A 178 -16.17 11.20 -11.32
CA ALA A 178 -16.90 10.00 -11.73
C ALA A 178 -16.09 9.09 -12.66
N ARG A 179 -15.36 9.67 -13.64
CA ARG A 179 -14.50 8.90 -14.56
C ARG A 179 -13.30 8.27 -13.86
N ALA A 180 -12.71 8.94 -12.87
CA ALA A 180 -11.56 8.44 -12.11
C ALA A 180 -11.93 7.26 -11.19
N SER A 181 -13.18 7.18 -10.72
CA SER A 181 -13.64 6.12 -9.81
C SER A 181 -13.92 4.78 -10.48
N GLY A 182 -14.10 4.73 -11.80
CA GLY A 182 -14.55 3.52 -12.52
C GLY A 182 -16.00 3.10 -12.23
N ILE A 183 -16.72 3.84 -11.39
CA ILE A 183 -18.13 3.62 -11.07
C ILE A 183 -18.99 4.27 -12.15
N ALA A 184 -20.07 3.60 -12.58
CA ALA A 184 -21.00 4.17 -13.55
C ALA A 184 -21.50 5.55 -13.07
N HIS A 185 -21.41 6.56 -13.94
CA HIS A 185 -21.76 7.96 -13.63
C HIS A 185 -23.14 8.12 -12.97
N ARG A 186 -24.11 7.28 -13.33
CA ARG A 186 -25.46 7.24 -12.74
C ARG A 186 -25.45 6.82 -11.27
N TYR A 187 -24.60 5.87 -10.88
CA TYR A 187 -24.47 5.43 -9.49
C TYR A 187 -23.82 6.50 -8.62
N PHE A 188 -22.78 7.17 -9.12
CA PHE A 188 -22.13 8.28 -8.42
C PHE A 188 -23.12 9.42 -8.08
N GLN A 189 -24.01 9.76 -9.02
CA GLN A 189 -25.05 10.77 -8.79
C GLN A 189 -26.09 10.32 -7.75
N LEU A 190 -26.43 9.03 -7.72
CA LEU A 190 -27.37 8.47 -6.73
C LEU A 190 -26.81 8.50 -5.31
N VAL A 191 -25.52 8.15 -5.16
CA VAL A 191 -24.83 8.23 -3.86
C VAL A 191 -24.78 9.67 -3.37
N ARG A 192 -24.34 10.61 -4.23
CA ARG A 192 -24.28 12.03 -3.89
C ARG A 192 -25.63 12.63 -3.48
N ALA A 193 -26.74 12.20 -4.10
CA ALA A 193 -28.08 12.67 -3.75
C ALA A 193 -28.57 12.16 -2.39
N ARG A 194 -28.04 11.02 -1.91
CA ARG A 194 -28.36 10.42 -0.60
C ARG A 194 -27.46 10.91 0.53
N SER A 195 -26.30 11.46 0.19
CA SER A 195 -25.32 12.01 1.13
C SER A 195 -25.55 13.49 1.48
N ARG A 196 -26.64 14.11 1.02
CA ARG A 196 -27.04 15.49 1.33
C ARG A 196 -28.06 15.57 2.45
#